data_AF-A0A7V3E6N9-F1
#
_entry.id   AF-A0A7V3E6N9-F1
#
_cell.length_a   1.000
_cell.length_b   1.000
_cell.length_c   1.000
_cell.angle_alpha   90.00
_cell.angle_beta   90.00
_cell.angle_gamma   90.00
#
_symmetry.space_group_name_H-M   'P 1'
#
loop_
_entity.id
_entity.type
_entity.pdbx_description
1 polymer ?
#
loop_
_entity_poly.entity_id
_entity_poly.type
_entity_poly.pdbx_seq_one_letter_code
_entity_poly.pdbx_strand_id
1 'polypeptide(L)'
;MKIFKLLEIMRNQLNKLQEMYEVLQIMQTAMVESDYDNFEKAIESQEKILAEIRNYEKLRIDVLKELLQSDILPEKNVLVQKLFEAEPDADSTLQEEYLNIRKSLVDVVGEIENLNFQNKYLIDHSRKFIKELVTNLYGVKNQKLLDRKV
;
A
#
# COMPACT_ATOMS: atom_id res chain seq x y z
N MET A 1 -11.28 16.82 22.64
CA MET A 1 -12.33 16.22 21.77
C MET A 1 -11.75 15.01 21.08
N LYS A 2 -12.52 13.92 20.94
CA LYS A 2 -12.01 12.67 20.35
C LYS A 2 -11.71 12.84 18.85
N ILE A 3 -12.35 13.84 18.20
CA ILE A 3 -12.05 14.22 16.82
C ILE A 3 -10.58 14.62 16.59
N PHE A 4 -9.92 15.31 17.53
CA PHE A 4 -8.49 15.65 17.38
C PHE A 4 -7.60 14.41 17.38
N LYS A 5 -7.91 13.43 18.23
CA LYS A 5 -7.22 12.14 18.26
C LYS A 5 -7.42 11.37 16.95
N LEU A 6 -8.63 11.43 16.37
CA LEU A 6 -8.91 10.83 15.07
C LEU A 6 -8.05 11.48 13.96
N LEU A 7 -8.02 12.81 13.91
CA LEU A 7 -7.22 13.57 12.94
C LEU A 7 -5.72 13.27 13.08
N GLU A 8 -5.21 13.19 14.31
CA GLU A 8 -3.83 12.81 14.59
C GLU A 8 -3.52 11.40 14.07
N ILE A 9 -4.37 10.41 14.36
CA ILE A 9 -4.21 9.04 13.84
C ILE A 9 -4.22 9.04 12.31
N MET A 10 -5.13 9.79 11.67
CA MET A 10 -5.21 9.87 10.22
C MET A 10 -3.98 10.52 9.59
N ARG A 11 -3.41 11.56 10.22
CA ARG A 11 -2.14 12.18 9.79
C ARG A 11 -0.98 11.20 9.91
N ASN A 12 -0.88 10.49 11.03
CA ASN A 12 0.16 9.50 11.22
C ASN A 12 0.03 8.33 10.22
N GLN A 13 -1.20 7.90 9.94
CA GLN A 13 -1.48 6.93 8.89
C GLN A 13 -1.06 7.42 7.50
N LEU A 14 -1.36 8.69 7.18
CA LEU A 14 -0.98 9.31 5.92
C LEU A 14 0.54 9.35 5.75
N ASN A 15 1.27 9.78 6.78
CA ASN A 15 2.74 9.79 6.77
C ASN A 15 3.29 8.38 6.50
N LYS A 16 2.73 7.34 7.12
CA LYS A 16 3.18 5.96 6.87
C LYS A 16 2.83 5.43 5.49
N LEU A 17 1.73 5.88 4.90
CA LEU A 17 1.42 5.58 3.50
C LEU A 17 2.41 6.28 2.57
N GLN A 18 2.81 7.52 2.86
CA GLN A 18 3.85 8.22 2.10
C GLN A 18 5.21 7.50 2.20
N GLU A 19 5.63 7.07 3.40
CA GLU A 19 6.82 6.25 3.58
C GLU A 19 6.74 4.93 2.79
N MET A 20 5.57 4.27 2.77
CA MET A 20 5.34 3.06 1.97
C MET A 20 5.50 3.35 0.46
N TYR A 21 4.95 4.47 -0.02
CA TYR A 21 5.09 4.88 -1.41
C TYR A 21 6.57 5.07 -1.79
N GLU A 22 7.34 5.78 -0.97
CA GLU A 22 8.78 5.97 -1.18
C GLU A 22 9.56 4.64 -1.19
N VAL A 23 9.26 3.72 -0.27
CA VAL A 23 9.88 2.39 -0.24
C VAL A 23 9.56 1.60 -1.51
N LEU A 24 8.34 1.69 -2.02
CA LEU A 24 7.98 1.04 -3.29
C LEU A 24 8.70 1.67 -4.50
N GLN A 25 9.00 2.96 -4.46
CA GLN A 25 9.81 3.62 -5.50
C GLN A 25 11.27 3.15 -5.44
N ILE A 26 11.84 3.07 -4.23
CA ILE A 26 13.19 2.52 -4.01
C ILE A 26 13.25 1.09 -4.52
N MET A 27 12.24 0.28 -4.20
CA MET A 27 12.15 -1.10 -4.69
C MET A 27 12.09 -1.16 -6.23
N GLN A 28 11.33 -0.25 -6.86
CA GLN A 28 11.26 -0.16 -8.32
C GLN A 28 12.62 0.16 -8.94
N THR A 29 13.30 1.20 -8.45
CA THR A 29 14.62 1.61 -8.94
C THR A 29 15.64 0.50 -8.74
N ALA A 30 15.66 -0.13 -7.56
CA ALA A 30 16.58 -1.23 -7.25
C ALA A 30 16.40 -2.42 -8.21
N MET A 31 15.14 -2.76 -8.58
CA MET A 31 14.88 -3.80 -9.58
C MET A 31 15.42 -3.44 -10.96
N VAL A 32 15.26 -2.19 -11.40
CA VAL A 32 15.73 -1.73 -12.71
C VAL A 32 17.26 -1.69 -12.77
N GLU A 33 17.90 -1.25 -11.68
CA GLU A 33 19.35 -1.10 -11.58
C GLU A 33 20.07 -2.41 -11.19
N SER A 34 19.33 -3.49 -10.90
CA SER A 34 19.86 -4.75 -10.37
C SER A 34 20.62 -4.58 -9.05
N ASP A 35 20.17 -3.63 -8.22
CA ASP A 35 20.71 -3.38 -6.89
C ASP A 35 20.02 -4.28 -5.86
N TYR A 36 20.59 -5.46 -5.65
CA TYR A 36 20.03 -6.47 -4.75
C TYR A 36 20.00 -6.02 -3.28
N ASP A 37 21.01 -5.28 -2.83
CA ASP A 37 21.12 -4.85 -1.44
C ASP A 37 20.02 -3.84 -1.08
N ASN A 38 19.76 -2.88 -1.97
CA ASN A 38 18.68 -1.93 -1.75
C ASN A 38 17.29 -2.56 -1.95
N PHE A 39 17.15 -3.54 -2.84
CA PHE A 39 15.91 -4.29 -2.98
C PHE A 39 15.56 -5.06 -1.69
N GLU A 40 16.52 -5.75 -1.08
CA GLU A 40 16.31 -6.48 0.17
C GLU A 40 15.96 -5.54 1.34
N LYS A 41 16.70 -4.42 1.49
CA LYS A 41 16.38 -3.39 2.49
C LYS A 41 14.99 -2.78 2.30
N ALA A 42 14.58 -2.60 1.05
CA ALA A 42 13.24 -2.08 0.73
C ALA A 42 12.15 -3.07 1.18
N ILE A 43 12.34 -4.38 0.98
CA ILE A 43 11.41 -5.41 1.46
C ILE A 43 11.29 -5.36 2.99
N GLU A 44 12.41 -5.34 3.73
CA GLU A 44 12.37 -5.28 5.19
C GLU A 44 11.65 -4.02 5.70
N SER A 45 11.88 -2.89 5.03
CA SER A 45 11.24 -1.61 5.37
C SER A 45 9.74 -1.66 5.06
N GLN A 46 9.36 -2.26 3.94
CA GLN A 46 7.97 -2.45 3.54
C GLN A 46 7.19 -3.24 4.60
N GLU A 47 7.74 -4.33 5.12
CA GLU A 47 7.09 -5.15 6.14
C GLU A 47 6.83 -4.37 7.44
N LYS A 48 7.82 -3.59 7.89
CA LYS A 48 7.72 -2.76 9.09
C LYS A 48 6.63 -1.68 8.92
N ILE A 49 6.69 -0.93 7.81
CA ILE A 49 5.72 0.14 7.54
C ILE A 49 4.30 -0.45 7.38
N LEU A 50 4.16 -1.61 6.74
CA LEU A 50 2.85 -2.28 6.61
C LEU A 50 2.23 -2.63 7.97
N ALA A 51 3.05 -3.10 8.92
CA ALA A 51 2.58 -3.38 10.27
C ALA A 51 2.08 -2.09 10.97
N GLU A 52 2.79 -0.97 10.81
CA GLU A 52 2.41 0.33 11.35
C GLU A 52 1.12 0.87 10.72
N ILE A 53 0.97 0.79 9.38
CA ILE A 53 -0.26 1.18 8.68
C ILE A 53 -1.46 0.39 9.22
N ARG A 54 -1.32 -0.93 9.40
CA ARG A 54 -2.39 -1.78 9.95
C ARG A 54 -2.74 -1.39 11.39
N ASN A 55 -1.74 -1.03 12.19
CA ASN A 55 -1.97 -0.55 13.55
C ASN A 55 -2.75 0.78 13.55
N TYR A 56 -2.37 1.75 12.72
CA TYR A 56 -3.10 3.00 12.61
C TYR A 56 -4.53 2.81 12.08
N GLU A 57 -4.74 1.91 11.12
CA GLU A 57 -6.09 1.58 10.65
C GLU A 57 -6.97 1.03 11.78
N LYS A 58 -6.42 0.12 12.59
CA LYS A 58 -7.12 -0.43 13.75
C LYS A 58 -7.48 0.67 14.75
N LEU A 59 -6.49 1.50 15.13
CA LEU A 59 -6.71 2.62 16.05
C LEU A 59 -7.76 3.61 15.52
N ARG A 60 -7.76 3.88 14.22
CA ARG A 60 -8.74 4.75 13.57
C ARG A 60 -10.15 4.17 13.69
N ILE A 61 -10.32 2.88 13.41
CA ILE A 61 -11.59 2.17 13.53
C ILE A 61 -12.08 2.20 14.99
N ASP A 62 -11.20 1.93 15.95
CA ASP A 62 -11.53 1.91 17.37
C ASP A 62 -12.02 3.30 17.84
N VAL A 63 -11.32 4.37 17.44
CA VAL A 63 -11.74 5.75 17.74
C VAL A 63 -13.06 6.12 17.07
N LEU A 64 -13.30 5.68 15.83
CA LEU A 64 -14.57 5.90 15.14
C LEU A 64 -15.74 5.19 15.84
N LYS A 65 -15.55 3.94 16.29
CA LYS A 65 -16.57 3.20 17.05
C LYS A 65 -16.88 3.89 18.37
N GLU A 66 -15.86 4.37 19.06
CA GLU A 66 -16.00 5.14 20.29
C GLU A 66 -16.74 6.47 20.09
N LEU A 67 -16.47 7.19 18.99
CA LEU A 67 -17.10 8.45 18.65
C LEU A 67 -18.59 8.27 18.31
N LEU A 68 -18.89 7.24 17.54
CA LEU A 68 -20.25 6.95 17.07
C LEU A 68 -21.07 6.11 18.04
N GLN A 69 -20.48 5.68 19.16
CA GLN A 69 -21.08 4.79 20.16
C GLN A 69 -21.71 3.54 19.51
N SER A 70 -21.06 3.01 18.48
CA SER A 70 -21.58 1.93 17.66
C SER A 70 -20.45 0.99 17.25
N ASP A 71 -20.67 -0.31 17.43
CA ASP A 71 -19.74 -1.34 16.96
C ASP A 71 -19.73 -1.47 15.42
N ILE A 72 -20.81 -1.01 14.78
CA ILE A 72 -20.98 -1.03 13.33
C ILE A 72 -20.80 0.38 12.79
N LEU A 73 -19.81 0.56 11.91
CA LEU A 73 -19.58 1.83 11.25
C LEU A 73 -20.65 2.08 10.18
N PRO A 74 -21.21 3.30 10.10
CA PRO A 74 -22.11 3.71 9.02
C PRO A 74 -21.47 3.59 7.64
N GLU A 75 -22.31 3.54 6.61
CA GLU A 75 -21.86 3.64 5.22
C GLU A 75 -21.07 4.93 4.94
N LYS A 76 -20.15 4.88 3.96
CA LYS A 76 -19.19 5.95 3.64
C LYS A 76 -19.82 7.31 3.37
N ASN A 77 -21.03 7.34 2.83
CA ASN A 77 -21.82 8.53 2.50
C ASN A 77 -22.43 9.20 3.74
N VAL A 78 -22.78 8.43 4.78
CA VAL A 78 -23.42 8.95 6.01
C VAL A 78 -22.43 9.10 7.16
N LEU A 79 -21.27 8.45 7.08
CA LEU A 79 -20.24 8.46 8.13
C LEU A 79 -19.80 9.87 8.53
N VAL A 80 -19.52 10.75 7.56
CA VAL A 80 -19.06 12.12 7.83
C VAL A 80 -20.12 12.89 8.58
N GLN A 81 -21.37 12.84 8.11
CA GLN A 81 -22.47 13.53 8.76
C GLN A 81 -22.62 13.06 10.22
N LYS A 82 -22.68 11.75 10.46
CA LYS A 82 -22.81 11.18 11.81
C LYS A 82 -21.63 11.49 12.72
N LEU A 83 -20.42 11.58 12.18
CA LEU A 83 -19.22 11.94 12.93
C LEU A 83 -19.32 13.35 13.51
N PHE A 84 -19.75 14.32 12.70
CA PHE A 84 -19.88 15.72 13.14
C PHE A 84 -21.19 15.99 13.90
N GLU A 85 -22.23 15.17 13.72
CA GLU A 85 -23.39 15.14 14.63
C GLU A 85 -22.99 14.66 16.05
N ALA A 86 -22.02 13.75 16.16
CA ALA A 86 -21.54 13.21 17.43
C ALA A 86 -20.54 14.13 18.17
N GLU A 87 -19.97 15.12 17.49
CA GLU A 87 -19.02 16.11 18.04
C GLU A 87 -19.51 17.53 17.70
N PRO A 88 -20.59 18.02 18.35
CA PRO A 88 -21.22 19.30 18.03
C PRO A 88 -20.33 20.52 18.31
N ASP A 89 -19.28 20.34 19.11
CA ASP A 89 -18.27 21.38 19.39
C ASP A 89 -17.21 21.50 18.28
N ALA A 90 -17.24 20.63 17.27
CA ALA A 90 -16.33 20.72 16.13
C ALA A 90 -16.79 21.81 15.17
N ASP A 91 -15.90 22.77 14.90
CA ASP A 91 -16.16 23.82 13.92
C ASP A 91 -16.08 23.30 12.46
N SER A 92 -16.49 24.16 11.53
CA SER A 92 -16.41 23.87 10.10
C SER A 92 -14.98 23.61 9.61
N THR A 93 -13.98 24.17 10.29
CA THR A 93 -12.57 24.03 9.94
C THR A 93 -12.06 22.62 10.22
N LEU A 94 -12.45 22.02 11.34
CA LEU A 94 -12.16 20.62 11.65
C LEU A 94 -12.82 19.65 10.67
N GLN A 95 -14.04 19.99 10.22
CA GLN A 95 -14.72 19.21 9.19
C GLN A 95 -14.00 19.24 7.85
N GLU A 96 -13.56 20.43 7.42
CA GLU A 96 -12.76 20.58 6.21
C GLU A 96 -11.42 19.83 6.32
N GLU A 97 -10.74 19.95 7.46
CA GLU A 97 -9.49 19.24 7.72
C GLU A 97 -9.64 17.72 7.62
N TYR A 98 -10.68 17.16 8.25
CA TYR A 98 -11.00 15.74 8.17
C TYR A 98 -11.21 15.28 6.73
N LEU A 99 -11.99 16.05 5.95
CA LEU A 99 -12.26 15.74 4.55
C LEU A 99 -10.99 15.79 3.70
N ASN A 100 -10.13 16.77 3.93
CA ASN A 100 -8.87 16.92 3.23
C ASN A 100 -7.93 15.73 3.52
N ILE A 101 -7.72 15.36 4.79
CA ILE A 101 -6.87 14.22 5.13
C ILE A 101 -7.47 12.92 4.58
N ARG A 102 -8.79 12.74 4.67
CA ARG A 102 -9.46 11.56 4.09
C ARG A 102 -9.23 11.46 2.59
N LYS A 103 -9.31 12.58 1.87
CA LYS A 103 -9.02 12.61 0.43
C LYS A 103 -7.57 12.24 0.16
N SER A 104 -6.61 12.85 0.87
CA SER A 104 -5.18 12.52 0.73
C SER A 104 -4.88 11.06 1.01
N LEU A 105 -5.51 10.44 2.02
CA LEU A 105 -5.38 9.01 2.28
C LEU A 105 -5.84 8.15 1.10
N VAL A 106 -6.97 8.49 0.47
CA VAL A 106 -7.48 7.77 -0.70
C VAL A 106 -6.54 7.94 -1.89
N ASP A 107 -6.09 9.17 -2.13
CA ASP A 107 -5.21 9.50 -3.26
C ASP A 107 -3.88 8.72 -3.15
N VAL A 108 -3.22 8.76 -1.98
CA VAL A 108 -1.94 8.05 -1.75
C VAL A 108 -2.12 6.54 -1.82
N VAL A 109 -3.22 5.98 -1.32
CA VAL A 109 -3.50 4.53 -1.48
C VAL A 109 -3.61 4.16 -2.96
N GLY A 110 -4.27 4.98 -3.78
CA GLY A 110 -4.35 4.75 -5.22
C GLY A 110 -2.97 4.78 -5.90
N GLU A 111 -2.08 5.70 -5.49
CA GLU A 111 -0.71 5.76 -5.98
C GLU A 111 0.11 4.52 -5.58
N ILE A 112 0.00 4.07 -4.33
CA ILE A 112 0.63 2.85 -3.82
C ILE A 112 0.15 1.62 -4.60
N GLU A 113 -1.16 1.48 -4.84
CA GLU A 113 -1.73 0.37 -5.59
C GLU A 113 -1.18 0.31 -7.02
N ASN A 114 -1.13 1.46 -7.69
CA ASN A 114 -0.58 1.57 -9.04
C ASN A 114 0.91 1.21 -9.08
N LEU A 115 1.71 1.76 -8.15
CA LEU A 115 3.14 1.49 -8.10
C LEU A 115 3.44 0.02 -7.75
N ASN A 116 2.69 -0.55 -6.80
CA ASN A 116 2.79 -1.96 -6.47
C ASN A 116 2.41 -2.88 -7.65
N PHE A 117 1.40 -2.50 -8.44
CA PHE A 117 1.05 -3.21 -9.67
C PHE A 117 2.19 -3.18 -10.70
N GLN A 118 2.82 -2.01 -10.89
CA GLN A 118 4.00 -1.88 -11.77
C GLN A 118 5.17 -2.73 -11.28
N ASN A 119 5.45 -2.72 -9.98
CA ASN A 119 6.52 -3.52 -9.39
C ASN A 119 6.27 -5.02 -9.57
N LYS A 120 5.03 -5.48 -9.35
CA LYS A 120 4.63 -6.86 -9.64
C LYS A 120 4.87 -7.22 -11.11
N TYR A 121 4.51 -6.34 -12.04
CA TYR A 121 4.73 -6.56 -13.46
C TYR A 121 6.22 -6.74 -13.79
N LEU A 122 7.12 -5.91 -13.24
CA LEU A 122 8.57 -6.05 -13.42
C LEU A 122 9.08 -7.40 -12.89
N ILE A 123 8.62 -7.83 -11.72
CA ILE A 123 8.98 -9.11 -11.13
C ILE A 123 8.52 -10.27 -12.03
N ASP A 124 7.25 -10.26 -12.45
CA ASP A 124 6.68 -11.32 -13.29
C ASP A 124 7.41 -11.43 -14.64
N HIS A 125 7.75 -10.30 -15.26
CA HIS A 125 8.54 -10.26 -16.48
C HIS A 125 9.96 -10.79 -16.28
N SER A 126 10.63 -10.40 -15.20
CA SER A 126 11.97 -10.87 -14.86
C SER A 126 11.99 -12.40 -14.67
N ARG A 127 11.00 -12.94 -13.97
CA ARG A 127 10.84 -14.39 -13.77
C ARG A 127 10.60 -15.13 -15.08
N LYS A 128 9.77 -14.57 -15.97
CA LYS A 128 9.52 -15.14 -17.30
C LYS A 128 10.80 -15.18 -18.14
N PHE A 129 11.55 -14.07 -18.17
CA PHE A 129 12.83 -13.99 -18.90
C PHE A 129 13.85 -15.02 -18.39
N ILE A 130 14.04 -15.11 -17.07
CA ILE A 130 14.93 -16.11 -16.46
C ILE A 130 14.51 -17.54 -16.85
N LYS A 131 13.20 -17.83 -16.80
CA LYS A 131 12.67 -19.14 -17.18
C LYS A 131 12.96 -19.47 -18.65
N GLU A 132 12.76 -18.53 -19.56
CA GLU A 132 13.04 -18.69 -20.99
C GLU A 132 14.54 -18.88 -21.24
N LEU A 133 15.40 -18.11 -20.57
CA LEU A 133 16.85 -18.25 -20.65
C LEU A 133 17.33 -19.63 -20.20
N VAL A 134 16.85 -20.11 -19.05
CA VAL A 134 17.13 -21.47 -18.56
C VAL A 134 16.63 -22.52 -19.55
N THR A 135 15.40 -22.37 -20.06
CA THR A 135 14.83 -23.32 -21.03
C THR A 135 15.66 -23.37 -22.31
N ASN A 136 16.15 -22.24 -22.81
CA ASN A 136 16.98 -22.19 -24.01
C ASN A 136 18.37 -22.82 -23.76
N LEU A 137 18.99 -22.56 -22.61
CA LEU A 137 20.30 -23.12 -22.27
C LEU A 137 20.27 -24.65 -22.11
N TYR A 138 19.21 -25.20 -21.50
CA TYR A 138 19.08 -26.63 -21.24
C TYR A 138 18.29 -27.40 -22.32
N GLY A 139 17.37 -26.75 -23.02
CA GLY A 139 16.49 -27.36 -24.02
C GLY A 139 17.15 -27.63 -25.38
N VAL A 140 18.19 -26.87 -25.74
CA VAL A 140 18.89 -27.03 -27.03
C VAL A 140 19.72 -28.32 -27.09
N LYS A 141 20.11 -28.92 -25.94
CA LYS A 141 20.91 -30.16 -25.93
C LYS A 141 20.14 -31.45 -26.23
N ASN A 142 18.80 -31.47 -26.18
CA ASN A 142 18.02 -32.71 -26.32
C ASN A 142 17.10 -32.81 -27.55
N GLN A 143 17.07 -31.82 -28.45
CA GLN A 143 16.16 -31.84 -29.61
C GLN A 143 16.80 -32.22 -30.97
N LYS A 144 18.12 -32.38 -31.08
CA LYS A 144 18.79 -32.70 -32.36
C LYS A 144 19.49 -34.06 -32.46
N LEU A 145 19.37 -34.91 -31.44
CA LEU A 145 19.99 -36.24 -31.45
C LEU A 145 19.05 -37.39 -31.87
N LEU A 146 17.75 -37.15 -32.01
CA LEU A 146 16.77 -38.20 -32.33
C LEU A 146 16.24 -38.18 -33.77
N ASP A 147 16.72 -37.28 -34.62
CA ASP A 147 16.21 -37.10 -35.99
C ASP A 147 17.22 -37.46 -37.09
N ARG A 148 18.08 -38.46 -36.82
CA ARG A 148 18.77 -39.21 -37.85
C ARG A 148 18.29 -40.66 -37.83
N LYS A 149 17.12 -40.91 -38.44
CA LYS A 149 16.78 -42.24 -38.92
C LYS A 149 17.58 -42.52 -40.19
N VAL A 150 18.45 -43.52 -40.08
CA VAL A 150 18.95 -44.35 -41.20
C VAL A 150 17.80 -45.21 -41.70
#